data_AF-A0A2U1LQK9-F1
#
_entry.id   AF-A0A2U1LQK9-F1
#
_cell.length_a   1.000
_cell.length_b   1.000
_cell.length_c   1.000
_cell.angle_alpha   90.00
_cell.angle_beta   90.00
_cell.angle_gamma   90.00
#
_symmetry.space_group_name_H-M   'P 1'
#
loop_
_entity.id
_entity.type
_entity.pdbx_description
1 polymer ?
#
loop_
_entity_poly.entity_id
_entity_poly.type
_entity_poly.pdbx_seq_one_letter_code
_entity_poly.pdbx_strand_id
1 'polypeptide(L)'
;MAKVVQQDVFAATTNQVSTAEVSTAEEVAKTVDEAELANFMDEKRRSKARVAKLYKDKTLTNDDRVQRLADLINARSEEVELADLINARSEEVALNELIQLTKQAQSQKRKRNPTKAQRMSEMKAL
;
A
#
# COMPACT_ATOMS: atom_id res chain seq x y z
N MET A 1 -49.97 43.95 -28.03
CA MET A 1 -49.30 44.23 -26.75
C MET A 1 -48.47 43.02 -26.38
N ALA A 2 -47.16 43.10 -26.56
CA ALA A 2 -46.22 42.05 -26.23
C ALA A 2 -45.81 42.19 -24.75
N LYS A 3 -45.84 41.09 -23.99
CA LYS A 3 -44.97 40.98 -22.82
C LYS A 3 -44.38 39.58 -22.79
N VAL A 4 -43.10 39.57 -23.14
CA VAL A 4 -42.14 38.49 -23.12
C VAL A 4 -42.16 37.75 -21.79
N VAL A 5 -42.17 36.42 -21.86
CA VAL A 5 -41.85 35.50 -20.77
C VAL A 5 -40.38 35.70 -20.42
N GLN A 6 -40.09 36.22 -19.24
CA GLN A 6 -38.82 36.04 -18.56
C GLN A 6 -39.16 35.58 -17.15
N GLN A 7 -39.06 34.28 -16.93
CA GLN A 7 -38.95 33.72 -15.59
C GLN A 7 -37.47 33.39 -15.40
N ASP A 8 -36.83 34.21 -14.58
CA ASP A 8 -35.41 34.18 -14.32
C ASP A 8 -34.97 32.81 -13.83
N VAL A 9 -33.98 32.27 -14.54
CA VAL A 9 -33.15 31.14 -14.13
C VAL A 9 -32.29 31.63 -12.96
N PHE A 10 -32.77 31.46 -11.72
CA PHE A 10 -31.90 31.53 -10.56
C PHE A 10 -31.51 30.12 -10.12
N ALA A 11 -30.25 29.82 -10.45
CA ALA A 11 -29.54 28.63 -10.06
C ALA A 11 -29.51 28.48 -8.53
N ALA A 12 -30.15 27.42 -8.03
CA ALA A 12 -29.80 26.83 -6.76
C ALA A 12 -29.05 25.53 -7.04
N THR A 13 -27.80 25.66 -7.52
CA THR A 13 -26.85 24.55 -7.48
C THR A 13 -26.62 24.26 -6.00
N THR A 14 -27.35 23.29 -5.48
CA THR A 14 -27.05 22.71 -4.18
C THR A 14 -25.63 22.16 -4.31
N ASN A 15 -24.69 22.80 -3.61
CA ASN A 15 -23.34 22.31 -3.51
C ASN A 15 -23.43 20.99 -2.76
N GLN A 16 -23.50 19.90 -3.51
CA GLN A 16 -23.21 18.57 -3.00
C GLN A 16 -21.75 18.61 -2.57
N VAL A 17 -21.50 18.85 -1.29
CA VAL A 17 -20.24 18.47 -0.66
C VAL A 17 -20.22 16.95 -0.76
N SER A 18 -19.57 16.47 -1.81
CA SER A 18 -19.28 15.07 -2.02
C SER A 18 -18.39 14.63 -0.86
N THR A 19 -18.98 13.99 0.15
CA THR A 19 -18.28 13.36 1.28
C THR A 19 -17.52 12.09 0.84
N ALA A 20 -17.20 11.96 -0.44
CA ALA A 20 -16.56 10.79 -1.03
C ALA A 20 -15.13 11.04 -1.53
N GLU A 21 -14.57 12.24 -1.37
CA GLU A 21 -13.18 12.54 -1.78
C GLU A 21 -12.20 12.67 -0.60
N VAL A 22 -12.59 12.23 0.59
CA VAL A 22 -11.66 12.01 1.72
C VAL A 22 -11.52 10.51 1.94
N SER A 23 -10.89 9.79 1.01
CA SER A 23 -10.50 8.39 1.23
C SER A 23 -9.22 7.98 0.51
N THR A 24 -8.38 8.92 0.05
CA THR A 24 -7.10 8.58 -0.61
C THR A 24 -5.93 9.47 -0.19
N ALA A 25 -5.94 10.00 1.04
CA ALA A 25 -4.77 10.63 1.63
C ALA A 25 -4.50 10.22 3.10
N GLU A 26 -5.32 9.33 3.68
CA GLU A 26 -5.18 8.86 5.07
C GLU A 26 -4.80 7.37 5.16
N GLU A 27 -4.22 6.79 4.10
CA GLU A 27 -3.61 5.44 4.20
C GLU A 27 -2.18 5.46 3.67
N VAL A 28 -1.41 6.48 4.07
CA VAL A 28 0.08 6.44 4.00
C VAL A 28 0.64 6.63 5.40
N ALA A 29 -0.09 6.20 6.42
CA ALA A 29 0.46 5.97 7.75
C ALA A 29 0.82 4.48 7.83
N LYS A 30 2.02 4.09 7.38
CA LYS A 30 2.64 2.84 7.85
C LYS A 30 2.81 3.02 9.37
N THR A 31 1.82 2.62 10.16
CA THR A 31 1.94 2.58 11.61
C THR A 31 2.83 1.39 11.92
N VAL A 32 4.09 1.66 12.28
CA VAL A 32 5.01 0.63 12.77
C VAL A 32 4.35 -0.04 13.97
N ASP A 33 4.19 -1.36 13.93
CA ASP A 33 3.53 -2.07 15.01
C ASP A 33 4.44 -2.15 16.26
N GLU A 34 3.84 -2.34 17.44
CA GLU A 34 4.59 -2.38 18.70
C GLU A 34 5.61 -3.54 18.73
N ALA A 35 5.31 -4.64 18.04
CA ALA A 35 6.18 -5.80 17.96
C ALA A 35 7.42 -5.53 17.07
N GLU A 36 7.27 -4.81 15.98
CA GLU A 36 8.31 -4.39 15.05
C GLU A 36 9.24 -3.38 15.72
N LEU A 37 8.69 -2.44 16.51
CA LEU A 37 9.49 -1.55 17.36
C LEU A 37 10.27 -2.33 18.43
N ALA A 38 9.64 -3.30 19.10
CA ALA A 38 10.32 -4.13 20.10
C ALA A 38 11.45 -4.94 19.48
N ASN A 39 11.20 -5.58 18.33
CA ASN A 39 12.18 -6.35 17.57
C ASN A 39 13.36 -5.48 17.13
N PHE A 40 13.09 -4.28 16.60
CA PHE A 40 14.12 -3.32 16.21
C PHE A 40 15.01 -2.93 17.40
N MET A 41 14.40 -2.63 18.56
CA MET A 41 15.14 -2.23 19.76
C MET A 41 15.96 -3.39 20.34
N ASP A 42 15.44 -4.60 20.32
CA ASP A 42 16.14 -5.79 20.77
C ASP A 42 17.29 -6.18 19.84
N GLU A 43 17.11 -6.14 18.52
CA GLU A 43 18.19 -6.41 17.59
C GLU A 43 19.27 -5.32 17.66
N LYS A 44 18.89 -4.05 17.86
CA LYS A 44 19.85 -2.97 18.14
C LYS A 44 20.67 -3.23 19.41
N ARG A 45 20.04 -3.73 20.48
CA ARG A 45 20.75 -4.13 21.71
C ARG A 45 21.69 -5.32 21.47
N ARG A 46 21.22 -6.35 20.75
CA ARG A 46 22.04 -7.53 20.40
C ARG A 46 23.24 -7.14 19.54
N SER A 47 23.03 -6.33 18.51
CA SER A 47 24.09 -5.81 17.64
C SER A 47 25.15 -5.05 18.46
N LYS A 48 24.72 -4.13 19.32
CA LYS A 48 25.64 -3.41 20.24
C LYS A 48 26.41 -4.37 21.15
N ALA A 49 25.76 -5.43 21.65
CA ALA A 49 26.41 -6.44 22.48
C ALA A 49 27.43 -7.29 21.69
N ARG A 50 27.13 -7.68 20.44
CA ARG A 50 28.05 -8.40 19.55
C ARG A 50 29.29 -7.55 19.25
N VAL A 51 29.11 -6.27 18.90
CA VAL A 51 30.21 -5.32 18.68
C VAL A 51 31.06 -5.15 19.93
N ALA A 52 30.44 -4.95 21.11
CA ALA A 52 31.17 -4.82 22.36
C ALA A 52 31.99 -6.08 22.72
N LYS A 53 31.51 -7.28 22.37
CA LYS A 53 32.26 -8.52 22.55
C LYS A 53 33.52 -8.55 21.66
N LEU A 54 33.43 -8.11 20.40
CA LEU A 54 34.59 -8.05 19.49
C LEU A 54 35.71 -7.14 20.04
N TYR A 55 35.37 -6.00 20.62
CA TYR A 55 36.36 -5.10 21.22
C TYR A 55 36.96 -5.61 22.53
N LYS A 56 36.24 -6.45 23.27
CA LYS A 56 36.74 -7.07 24.51
C LYS A 56 37.62 -8.29 24.27
N ASP A 57 37.46 -8.94 23.13
CA ASP A 57 38.23 -10.13 22.77
C ASP A 57 39.66 -9.75 22.39
N LYS A 58 40.61 -9.98 23.31
CA LYS A 58 42.03 -9.69 23.13
C LYS A 58 42.75 -10.69 22.23
N THR A 59 42.12 -11.82 21.90
CA THR A 59 42.72 -12.85 21.06
C THR A 59 42.66 -12.50 19.58
N LEU A 60 41.77 -11.58 19.19
CA LEU A 60 41.63 -11.09 17.83
C LEU A 60 42.66 -10.00 17.53
N THR A 61 43.25 -10.08 16.34
CA THR A 61 43.98 -8.96 15.76
C THR A 61 43.01 -7.84 15.35
N ASN A 62 43.53 -6.65 15.08
CA ASN A 62 42.69 -5.57 14.58
C ASN A 62 42.07 -5.91 13.22
N ASP A 63 42.82 -6.58 12.35
CA ASP A 63 42.32 -6.99 11.03
C ASP A 63 41.19 -8.03 11.17
N ASP A 64 41.33 -9.00 12.07
CA ASP A 64 40.25 -9.96 12.37
C ASP A 64 39.00 -9.27 12.91
N ARG A 65 39.17 -8.26 13.78
CA ARG A 65 38.04 -7.48 14.30
C ARG A 65 37.36 -6.68 13.20
N VAL A 66 38.12 -6.05 12.31
CA VAL A 66 37.60 -5.30 11.17
C VAL A 66 36.84 -6.23 10.23
N GLN A 67 37.37 -7.40 9.93
CA GLN A 67 36.69 -8.39 9.11
C GLN A 67 35.37 -8.85 9.75
N ARG A 68 35.37 -9.20 11.03
CA ARG A 68 34.16 -9.60 11.75
C ARG A 68 33.13 -8.48 11.86
N LEU A 69 33.55 -7.22 11.93
CA LEU A 69 32.64 -6.07 11.88
C LEU A 69 32.03 -5.92 10.49
N ALA A 70 32.79 -6.12 9.42
CA ALA A 70 32.28 -6.11 8.06
C ALA A 70 31.24 -7.21 7.84
N ASP A 71 31.50 -8.42 8.33
CA ASP A 71 30.56 -9.55 8.24
C ASP A 71 29.24 -9.24 8.98
N LEU A 72 29.31 -8.62 10.17
CA LEU A 72 28.12 -8.19 10.93
C LEU A 72 27.31 -7.11 10.22
N ILE A 73 27.97 -6.20 9.50
CA ILE A 73 27.30 -5.16 8.70
C ILE A 73 26.60 -5.80 7.51
N ASN A 74 27.29 -6.67 6.77
CA ASN A 74 26.73 -7.34 5.60
C ASN A 74 25.53 -8.22 5.96
N ALA A 75 25.61 -9.00 7.03
CA ALA A 75 24.49 -9.83 7.49
C ALA A 75 23.24 -8.98 7.82
N ARG A 76 23.42 -7.78 8.37
CA ARG A 76 22.32 -6.85 8.63
C ARG A 76 21.77 -6.24 7.34
N SER A 77 22.63 -5.93 6.38
CA SER A 77 22.21 -5.41 5.07
C SER A 77 21.37 -6.44 4.31
N GLU A 78 21.75 -7.73 4.32
CA GLU A 78 20.95 -8.80 3.71
C GLU A 78 19.55 -8.92 4.33
N GLU A 79 19.43 -8.80 5.65
CA GLU A 79 18.14 -8.84 6.35
C GLU A 79 17.22 -7.67 5.96
N VAL A 80 17.79 -6.46 5.77
CA VAL A 80 17.03 -5.27 5.34
C VAL A 80 16.53 -5.44 3.89
N GLU A 81 17.38 -5.89 2.97
CA GLU A 81 17.00 -6.15 1.57
C GLU A 81 15.90 -7.22 1.45
N LEU A 82 15.96 -8.26 2.30
CA LEU A 82 14.91 -9.29 2.35
C LEU A 82 13.57 -8.75 2.84
N ALA A 83 13.58 -7.84 3.84
CA ALA A 83 12.36 -7.23 4.35
C ALA A 83 11.68 -6.35 3.29
N ASP A 84 12.46 -5.52 2.59
CA ASP A 84 11.95 -4.68 1.50
C ASP A 84 11.39 -5.51 0.35
N LEU A 85 12.05 -6.62 -0.01
CA LEU A 85 11.57 -7.55 -1.03
C LEU A 85 10.26 -8.25 -0.63
N ILE A 86 10.14 -8.70 0.61
CA ILE A 86 8.91 -9.32 1.14
C ILE A 86 7.76 -8.32 1.14
N ASN A 87 8.02 -7.08 1.54
CA ASN A 87 7.04 -6.01 1.53
C ASN A 87 6.59 -5.67 0.11
N ALA A 88 7.53 -5.51 -0.83
CA ALA A 88 7.22 -5.25 -2.23
C ALA A 88 6.37 -6.37 -2.86
N ARG A 89 6.71 -7.64 -2.57
CA ARG A 89 5.93 -8.79 -3.03
C ARG A 89 4.53 -8.84 -2.41
N SER A 90 4.40 -8.48 -1.14
CA SER A 90 3.09 -8.43 -0.46
C SER A 90 2.21 -7.32 -1.03
N GLU A 91 2.78 -6.14 -1.30
CA GLU A 91 2.11 -5.03 -1.97
C GLU A 91 1.66 -5.42 -3.41
N GLU A 92 2.50 -6.14 -4.17
CA GLU A 92 2.14 -6.67 -5.49
C GLU A 92 0.94 -7.63 -5.43
N VAL A 93 0.93 -8.55 -4.46
CA VAL A 93 -0.15 -9.51 -4.26
C VAL A 93 -1.47 -8.79 -3.92
N ALA A 94 -1.41 -7.83 -2.99
CA ALA A 94 -2.57 -7.03 -2.60
C ALA A 94 -3.17 -6.24 -3.79
N LEU A 95 -2.32 -5.63 -4.62
CA LEU A 95 -2.76 -4.93 -5.83
C LEU A 95 -3.43 -5.87 -6.83
N ASN A 96 -2.90 -7.08 -7.03
CA ASN A 96 -3.49 -8.06 -7.92
C ASN A 96 -4.88 -8.53 -7.45
N GLU A 97 -5.08 -8.75 -6.15
CA GLU A 97 -6.39 -9.09 -5.58
C GLU A 97 -7.40 -7.95 -5.78
N LEU A 98 -6.99 -6.70 -5.55
CA LEU A 98 -7.84 -5.54 -5.76
C LEU A 98 -8.27 -5.40 -7.23
N ILE A 99 -7.34 -5.60 -8.17
CA ILE A 99 -7.63 -5.57 -9.61
C ILE A 99 -8.67 -6.64 -9.98
N GLN A 100 -8.53 -7.86 -9.45
CA GLN A 100 -9.48 -8.96 -9.67
C GLN A 100 -10.88 -8.60 -9.16
N LEU A 101 -10.98 -8.14 -7.91
CA LEU A 101 -12.25 -7.73 -7.29
C LEU A 101 -12.93 -6.60 -8.07
N THR A 102 -12.15 -5.62 -8.54
CA THR A 102 -12.66 -4.49 -9.32
C THR A 102 -13.23 -4.95 -10.67
N LYS A 103 -12.56 -5.87 -11.36
CA LYS A 103 -13.05 -6.49 -12.60
C LYS A 103 -14.34 -7.28 -12.38
N GLN A 104 -14.44 -8.02 -11.27
CA GLN A 104 -15.64 -8.77 -10.92
C GLN A 104 -16.82 -7.84 -10.63
N ALA A 105 -16.61 -6.80 -9.81
CA ALA A 105 -17.63 -5.82 -9.47
C ALA A 105 -18.13 -5.07 -10.72
N GLN A 106 -17.23 -4.67 -11.62
CA GLN A 106 -17.62 -4.05 -12.90
C GLN A 106 -18.42 -5.00 -13.78
N SER A 107 -18.03 -6.28 -13.86
CA SER A 107 -18.74 -7.29 -14.64
C SER A 107 -20.16 -7.55 -14.10
N GLN A 108 -20.32 -7.59 -12.78
CA GLN A 108 -21.64 -7.68 -12.14
C GLN A 108 -22.53 -6.47 -12.46
N LYS A 109 -21.98 -5.25 -12.49
CA LYS A 109 -22.71 -4.05 -12.91
C LYS A 109 -23.17 -4.14 -14.37
N ARG A 110 -22.32 -4.65 -15.27
CA ARG A 110 -22.68 -4.87 -16.69
C ARG A 110 -23.75 -5.95 -16.87
N LYS A 111 -23.77 -6.99 -16.03
CA LYS A 111 -24.83 -8.00 -16.02
C LYS A 111 -26.17 -7.44 -15.55
N ARG A 112 -26.17 -6.57 -14.53
CA ARG A 112 -27.40 -5.92 -14.03
C ARG A 112 -27.95 -4.88 -15.00
N ASN A 113 -27.08 -4.20 -15.75
CA ASN A 113 -27.45 -3.20 -16.75
C ASN A 113 -26.98 -3.63 -18.15
N PRO A 114 -27.66 -4.61 -18.78
CA PRO A 114 -27.27 -5.08 -20.09
C PRO A 114 -27.40 -3.98 -21.14
N THR A 115 -26.41 -3.93 -22.03
CA THR A 115 -26.40 -2.98 -23.15
C THR A 115 -27.57 -3.23 -24.10
N LYS A 116 -27.96 -2.22 -24.89
CA LYS A 116 -29.03 -2.37 -25.89
C LYS A 116 -28.73 -3.52 -26.88
N ALA A 117 -27.46 -3.70 -27.26
CA ALA A 117 -27.03 -4.80 -28.13
C ALA A 117 -27.23 -6.17 -27.48
N GLN A 118 -26.88 -6.33 -26.20
CA GLN A 118 -27.13 -7.58 -25.46
C GLN A 118 -28.63 -7.88 -25.35
N ARG A 119 -29.45 -6.89 -25.01
CA ARG A 119 -30.91 -7.06 -24.94
C ARG A 119 -31.51 -7.50 -26.28
N MET A 120 -31.05 -6.92 -27.39
CA MET A 120 -31.47 -7.31 -28.74
C MET A 120 -30.99 -8.71 -29.14
N SER A 121 -29.85 -9.17 -28.62
CA SER A 121 -29.33 -10.52 -28.84
C SER A 121 -30.11 -11.57 -28.06
N GLU A 122 -30.46 -11.30 -26.80
CA GLU A 122 -31.27 -12.19 -25.97
C GLU A 122 -32.69 -12.35 -26.53
N MET A 123 -33.29 -11.25 -27.02
CA MET A 123 -34.61 -11.26 -27.64
C MET A 123 -34.66 -12.01 -28.98
N LYS A 124 -33.51 -12.22 -29.64
CA LYS A 124 -33.38 -13.03 -30.86
C LYS A 124 -33.11 -14.51 -30.58
N ALA A 125 -32.75 -14.87 -29.35
CA ALA A 125 -32.44 -16.23 -28.94
C ALA A 125 -33.64 -16.97 -28.32
N LEU A 126 -34.78 -16.28 -28.16
CA LEU A 126 -36.09 -16.81 -27.80
C LEU A 126 -36.94 -17.02 -29.05
#